data_AF-A0A924T2S2-F1
#
_entry.id   AF-A0A924T2S2-F1
#
_cell.length_a   1.000
_cell.length_b   1.000
_cell.length_c   1.000
_cell.angle_alpha   90.00
_cell.angle_beta   90.00
_cell.angle_gamma   90.00
#
_symmetry.space_group_name_H-M   'P 1'
#
loop_
_entity.id
_entity.type
_entity.pdbx_description
1 polymer ?
#
loop_
_entity_poly.entity_id
_entity_poly.type
_entity_poly.pdbx_seq_one_letter_code
_entity_poly.pdbx_strand_id
1 'polypeptide(L)'
;MTLAKTMSGKLKVLLWLGVAQAWSVMGLYFYKFAPGNWFTLSSERDVWGQFGDYVGGMLNPMLSFLAFSGLIVTIVLQARQLDEARSRSRLDELQGLMSSVSTTIDSLLRSSPTLHRLKATQGMVETNLTLFNHIQTFGTAALKRSEKESDEYFGEVFTHLMADIGPLVTTLGLELNALAWTIERYEAEGGGSDLLEFYRFRNIAVIVWLKALGQLKSHSKVDKVFQPEQYKDSF
;
A
#
# COMPACT_ATOMS: atom_id res chain seq x y z
N MET A 1 1.85 -9.74 16.41
CA MET A 1 1.12 -9.94 17.69
C MET A 1 2.00 -10.51 18.82
N THR A 2 3.01 -11.34 18.53
CA THR A 2 3.92 -11.96 19.51
C THR A 2 4.90 -10.99 20.20
N LEU A 3 5.48 -10.04 19.47
CA LEU A 3 6.49 -9.11 20.03
C LEU A 3 5.92 -8.11 21.04
N ALA A 4 4.75 -7.52 20.76
CA ALA A 4 4.06 -6.62 21.69
C ALA A 4 3.67 -7.34 22.99
N LYS A 5 3.21 -8.59 22.89
CA LYS A 5 2.91 -9.45 24.04
C LYS A 5 4.17 -9.73 24.87
N THR A 6 5.31 -10.05 24.22
CA THR A 6 6.58 -10.24 24.94
C THR A 6 7.14 -8.96 25.56
N MET A 7 7.00 -7.80 24.91
CA MET A 7 7.40 -6.52 25.48
C MET A 7 6.55 -6.16 26.70
N SER A 8 5.24 -6.40 26.66
CA SER A 8 4.36 -6.18 27.80
C SER A 8 4.74 -7.05 29.01
N GLY A 9 5.19 -8.29 28.76
CA GLY A 9 5.67 -9.18 29.82
C GLY A 9 6.97 -8.69 30.45
N LYS A 10 7.97 -8.34 29.63
CA LYS A 10 9.26 -7.83 30.11
C LYS A 10 9.13 -6.50 30.86
N LEU A 11 8.26 -5.61 30.39
CA LEU A 11 7.97 -4.34 31.07
C LEU A 11 7.33 -4.57 32.45
N LYS A 12 6.37 -5.50 32.56
CA LYS A 12 5.77 -5.88 33.85
C LYS A 12 6.81 -6.44 34.82
N VAL A 13 7.73 -7.29 34.33
CA VAL A 13 8.83 -7.82 35.16
C VAL A 13 9.73 -6.70 35.67
N LEU A 14 10.11 -5.74 34.81
CA LEU A 14 10.91 -4.58 35.20
C LEU A 14 10.22 -3.77 36.32
N LEU A 15 8.92 -3.51 36.20
CA LEU A 15 8.14 -2.80 37.21
C LEU A 15 8.08 -3.57 38.54
N TRP A 16 7.86 -4.89 38.48
CA TRP A 16 7.87 -5.75 39.69
C TRP A 16 9.23 -5.81 40.36
N LEU A 17 10.33 -5.78 39.60
CA LEU A 17 11.68 -5.69 40.16
C LEU A 17 11.88 -4.39 40.94
N GLY A 18 11.38 -3.26 40.42
CA GLY A 18 11.41 -1.98 41.13
C GLY A 18 10.66 -2.02 42.47
N VAL A 19 9.45 -2.61 42.47
CA VAL A 19 8.66 -2.80 43.70
C VAL A 19 9.36 -3.74 44.67
N ALA A 20 9.85 -4.89 44.20
CA ALA A 20 10.53 -5.88 45.04
C ALA A 20 11.78 -5.30 45.69
N GLN A 21 12.53 -4.47 44.97
CA GLN A 21 13.69 -3.80 45.53
C GLN A 21 13.34 -2.76 46.59
N ALA A 22 12.27 -1.98 46.39
CA ALA A 22 11.82 -1.04 47.41
C ALA A 22 11.48 -1.75 48.72
N TRP A 23 10.79 -2.89 48.63
CA TRP A 23 10.53 -3.77 49.77
C TRP A 23 11.80 -4.40 50.33
N SER A 24 12.77 -4.76 49.50
CA SER A 24 14.06 -5.31 49.94
C SER A 24 14.86 -4.29 50.75
N VAL A 25 14.92 -3.02 50.31
CA VAL A 25 15.61 -1.95 51.05
C VAL A 25 14.96 -1.75 52.41
N MET A 26 13.62 -1.69 52.44
CA MET A 26 12.86 -1.56 53.68
C MET A 26 13.08 -2.77 54.60
N GLY A 27 13.03 -3.98 54.05
CA GLY A 27 13.22 -5.23 54.80
C GLY A 27 14.63 -5.36 55.38
N LEU A 28 15.67 -5.03 54.61
CA LEU A 28 17.07 -5.04 55.09
C LEU A 28 17.31 -4.00 56.19
N TYR A 29 16.69 -2.84 56.10
CA TYR A 29 16.73 -1.83 57.16
C TYR A 29 16.13 -2.38 58.46
N PHE A 30 14.90 -2.89 58.43
CA PHE A 30 14.27 -3.46 59.63
C PHE A 30 15.04 -4.67 60.16
N TYR A 31 15.55 -5.55 59.29
CA TYR A 31 16.36 -6.69 59.70
C TYR A 31 17.61 -6.28 60.49
N LYS A 32 18.31 -5.23 60.04
CA LYS A 32 19.56 -4.78 60.66
C LYS A 32 19.33 -3.94 61.92
N PHE A 33 18.30 -3.10 61.94
CA PHE A 33 18.15 -2.08 62.98
C PHE A 33 17.01 -2.35 63.99
N ALA A 34 16.03 -3.22 63.70
CA ALA A 34 14.90 -3.49 64.59
C ALA A 34 15.16 -4.46 65.77
N PRO A 35 16.00 -5.51 65.65
CA PRO A 35 16.18 -6.47 66.74
C PRO A 35 16.85 -5.88 67.99
N GLY A 36 17.69 -4.84 67.84
CA GLY A 36 18.42 -4.21 68.94
C GLY A 36 17.66 -3.12 69.68
N ASN A 37 16.51 -2.66 69.16
CA ASN A 37 15.76 -1.52 69.68
C ASN A 37 14.27 -1.84 69.96
N TRP A 38 13.86 -3.13 69.99
CA TRP A 38 12.48 -3.54 70.29
C TRP A 38 11.40 -2.86 69.42
N PHE A 39 11.74 -2.47 68.18
CA PHE A 39 10.84 -1.71 67.29
C PHE A 39 10.39 -0.36 67.87
N THR A 40 11.15 0.24 68.79
CA THR A 40 10.84 1.58 69.30
C THR A 40 11.08 2.63 68.22
N LEU A 41 10.06 3.45 67.94
CA LEU A 41 10.13 4.54 66.97
C LEU A 41 10.64 5.82 67.65
N SER A 42 11.50 6.58 66.96
CA SER A 42 11.94 7.87 67.47
C SER A 42 10.79 8.89 67.47
N SER A 43 10.67 9.64 68.57
CA SER A 43 9.75 10.79 68.68
C SER A 43 10.33 12.08 68.08
N GLU A 44 11.62 12.08 67.74
CA GLU A 44 12.30 13.23 67.13
C GLU A 44 12.05 13.28 65.62
N ARG A 45 11.58 14.42 65.12
CA ARG A 45 11.27 14.60 63.69
C ARG A 45 12.51 14.57 62.80
N ASP A 46 13.66 15.04 63.29
CA ASP A 46 14.90 15.11 62.52
C ASP A 46 15.42 13.71 62.13
N VAL A 47 15.21 12.72 62.99
CA VAL A 47 15.56 11.31 62.72
C VAL A 47 14.74 10.75 61.55
N TRP A 48 13.47 11.14 61.44
CA TRP A 48 12.60 10.76 60.31
C TRP A 48 13.01 11.44 59.01
N GLY A 49 13.51 12.67 59.07
CA GLY A 49 14.10 13.36 57.91
C GLY A 49 15.31 12.59 57.36
N GLN A 50 16.26 12.24 58.23
CA GLN A 50 17.46 11.48 57.84
C GLN A 50 17.13 10.08 57.31
N PHE A 51 16.13 9.41 57.89
CA PHE A 51 15.63 8.13 57.37
C PHE A 51 15.04 8.29 55.96
N GLY A 52 14.23 9.32 55.75
CA GLY A 52 13.69 9.67 54.44
C GLY A 52 14.79 9.93 53.40
N ASP A 53 15.86 10.62 53.78
CA ASP A 53 17.02 10.88 52.92
C ASP A 53 17.77 9.58 52.56
N TYR A 54 17.93 8.66 53.51
CA TYR A 54 18.55 7.35 53.26
C TYR A 54 17.72 6.49 52.30
N VAL A 55 16.41 6.34 52.57
CA VAL A 55 15.50 5.58 51.71
C VAL A 55 15.38 6.23 50.33
N GLY A 56 15.19 7.55 50.29
CA GLY A 56 15.14 8.33 49.06
C GLY A 56 16.44 8.21 48.25
N GLY A 57 17.60 8.28 48.89
CA GLY A 57 18.91 8.12 48.24
C GLY A 57 19.10 6.76 47.57
N MET A 58 18.54 5.69 48.14
CA MET A 58 18.59 4.35 47.52
C MET A 58 17.51 4.12 46.46
N LEU A 59 16.30 4.64 46.67
CA LEU A 59 15.20 4.47 45.72
C LEU A 59 15.36 5.37 44.48
N ASN A 60 15.92 6.56 44.63
CA ASN A 60 15.96 7.56 43.56
C ASN A 60 16.75 7.09 42.31
N PRO A 61 17.94 6.47 42.41
CA PRO A 61 18.62 5.89 41.25
C PRO A 61 17.80 4.78 40.57
N MET A 62 17.09 3.95 41.34
CA MET A 62 16.20 2.92 40.79
C MET A 62 15.05 3.55 40.01
N LEU A 63 14.31 4.45 40.65
CA LEU A 63 13.16 5.12 40.03
C LEU A 63 13.59 5.90 38.78
N SER A 64 14.76 6.55 38.83
CA SER A 64 15.35 7.23 37.68
C SER A 64 15.69 6.26 36.55
N PHE A 65 16.26 5.10 36.86
CA PHE A 65 16.54 4.04 35.88
C PHE A 65 15.25 3.47 35.26
N LEU A 66 14.22 3.23 36.07
CA LEU A 66 12.90 2.79 35.62
C LEU A 66 12.25 3.83 34.70
N ALA A 67 12.30 5.11 35.07
CA ALA A 67 11.78 6.21 34.25
C ALA A 67 12.53 6.31 32.92
N PHE A 68 13.86 6.26 32.94
CA PHE A 68 14.69 6.27 31.75
C PHE A 68 14.43 5.05 30.85
N SER A 69 14.29 3.86 31.43
CA SER A 69 13.94 2.65 30.70
C SER A 69 12.57 2.75 30.04
N GLY A 70 11.57 3.29 30.74
CA GLY A 70 10.24 3.57 30.19
C GLY A 70 10.28 4.55 29.02
N LEU A 71 11.11 5.59 29.11
CA LEU A 71 11.34 6.53 28.03
C LEU A 71 11.95 5.84 26.79
N ILE A 72 12.98 5.01 26.96
CA ILE A 72 13.58 4.25 25.86
C ILE A 72 12.54 3.35 25.19
N VAL A 73 11.76 2.60 25.96
CA VAL A 73 10.69 1.74 25.41
C VAL A 73 9.69 2.56 24.60
N THR A 74 9.31 3.73 25.10
CA THR A 74 8.39 4.64 24.42
C THR A 74 8.97 5.12 23.09
N ILE A 75 10.24 5.56 23.07
CA ILE A 75 10.93 5.99 21.84
C ILE A 75 11.00 4.86 20.80
N VAL A 76 11.33 3.63 21.23
CA VAL A 76 11.39 2.47 20.33
C VAL A 76 10.01 2.14 19.75
N LEU A 77 8.96 2.21 20.57
CA LEU A 77 7.58 2.00 20.10
C LEU A 77 7.15 3.09 19.11
N GLN A 78 7.45 4.35 19.41
CA GLN A 78 7.15 5.49 18.54
C GLN A 78 7.87 5.36 17.20
N ALA A 79 9.15 4.97 17.19
CA ALA A 79 9.89 4.75 15.95
C ALA A 79 9.24 3.66 15.08
N ARG A 80 8.82 2.55 15.67
CA ARG A 80 8.12 1.48 14.95
C ARG A 80 6.76 1.91 14.41
N GLN A 81 5.99 2.63 15.22
CA GLN A 81 4.71 3.19 14.79
C GLN A 81 4.88 4.15 13.61
N LEU A 82 5.94 4.97 13.61
CA LEU A 82 6.27 5.85 12.49
C LEU A 82 6.64 5.06 11.23
N ASP A 83 7.40 3.98 11.33
CA ASP A 83 7.74 3.15 10.18
C ASP A 83 6.51 2.42 9.61
N GLU A 84 5.64 1.87 10.47
CA GLU A 84 4.37 1.29 10.04
C GLU A 84 3.44 2.34 9.40
N ALA A 85 3.37 3.53 9.97
CA ALA A 85 2.59 4.63 9.41
C ALA A 85 3.12 5.08 8.04
N ARG A 86 4.44 5.15 7.86
CA ARG A 86 5.07 5.46 6.57
C ARG A 86 4.79 4.40 5.51
N SER A 87 4.86 3.12 5.89
CA SER A 87 4.54 2.01 4.98
C SER A 87 3.08 2.07 4.53
N ARG A 88 2.14 2.31 5.46
CA ARG A 88 0.71 2.51 5.14
C ARG A 88 0.49 3.73 4.24
N SER A 89 1.09 4.87 4.55
CA SER A 89 1.00 6.09 3.74
C SER A 89 1.45 5.84 2.29
N ARG A 90 2.53 5.09 2.08
CA ARG A 90 3.00 4.73 0.74
C ARG A 90 1.99 3.85 -0.01
N LEU A 91 1.37 2.89 0.66
CA LEU A 91 0.31 2.08 0.05
C LEU A 91 -0.92 2.91 -0.30
N ASP A 92 -1.28 3.90 0.52
CA ASP A 92 -2.41 4.81 0.26
C ASP A 92 -2.10 5.75 -0.92
N GLU A 93 -0.88 6.27 -1.01
CA GLU A 93 -0.41 7.04 -2.18
C GLU A 93 -0.48 6.21 -3.46
N LEU A 94 -0.01 4.96 -3.43
CA LEU A 94 -0.07 4.06 -4.59
C LEU A 94 -1.51 3.74 -4.99
N GLN A 95 -2.42 3.53 -4.03
CA GLN A 95 -3.85 3.36 -4.31
C GLN A 95 -4.45 4.61 -4.95
N GLY A 96 -4.08 5.79 -4.46
CA GLY A 96 -4.48 7.08 -5.04
C GLY A 96 -4.01 7.22 -6.49
N LEU A 97 -2.75 6.87 -6.77
CA LEU A 97 -2.22 6.86 -8.14
C LEU A 97 -2.97 5.86 -9.03
N MET A 98 -3.21 4.63 -8.56
CA MET A 98 -3.98 3.62 -9.30
C MET A 98 -5.40 4.11 -9.64
N SER A 99 -6.08 4.72 -8.67
CA SER A 99 -7.42 5.30 -8.88
C SER A 99 -7.40 6.49 -9.85
N SER A 100 -6.39 7.36 -9.76
CA SER A 100 -6.22 8.50 -10.65
C SER A 100 -5.97 8.05 -12.09
N VAL A 101 -4.99 7.18 -12.31
CA VAL A 101 -4.69 6.59 -13.63
C VAL A 101 -5.90 5.87 -14.19
N SER A 102 -6.60 5.11 -13.34
CA SER A 102 -7.85 4.46 -13.73
C SER A 102 -8.93 5.43 -14.19
N THR A 103 -9.05 6.59 -13.54
CA THR A 103 -10.05 7.61 -13.91
C THR A 103 -9.68 8.25 -15.25
N THR A 104 -8.38 8.47 -15.49
CA THR A 104 -7.87 8.92 -16.79
C THR A 104 -8.18 7.89 -17.88
N ILE A 105 -7.94 6.59 -17.63
CA ILE A 105 -8.31 5.51 -18.55
C ILE A 105 -9.81 5.54 -18.87
N ASP A 106 -10.67 5.67 -17.85
CA ASP A 106 -12.12 5.76 -18.06
C ASP A 106 -12.52 6.97 -18.90
N SER A 107 -11.91 8.13 -18.65
CA SER A 107 -12.14 9.35 -19.41
C SER A 107 -11.77 9.18 -20.88
N LEU A 108 -10.59 8.59 -21.15
CA LEU A 108 -10.14 8.29 -22.52
C LEU A 108 -11.09 7.30 -23.21
N LEU A 109 -11.48 6.21 -22.53
CA LEU A 109 -12.37 5.19 -23.08
C LEU A 109 -13.77 5.73 -23.39
N ARG A 110 -14.26 6.70 -22.60
CA ARG A 110 -15.56 7.36 -22.80
C ARG A 110 -15.50 8.54 -23.77
N SER A 111 -14.30 9.01 -24.15
CA SER A 111 -14.16 10.08 -25.12
C SER A 111 -14.73 9.68 -26.49
N SER A 112 -15.38 10.61 -27.18
CA SER A 112 -15.90 10.39 -28.53
C SER A 112 -14.93 11.02 -29.54
N PRO A 113 -14.12 10.22 -30.25
CA PRO A 113 -13.15 10.77 -31.20
C PRO A 113 -13.82 11.35 -32.43
N THR A 114 -13.24 12.42 -32.99
CA THR A 114 -13.69 12.95 -34.28
C THR A 114 -13.09 12.15 -35.42
N LEU A 115 -13.94 11.43 -36.16
CA LEU A 115 -13.52 10.55 -37.25
C LEU A 115 -13.42 11.30 -38.59
N HIS A 116 -12.46 12.20 -38.72
CA HIS A 116 -12.32 13.05 -39.91
C HIS A 116 -12.06 12.25 -41.20
N ARG A 117 -11.19 11.24 -41.16
CA ARG A 117 -10.76 10.49 -42.34
C ARG A 117 -11.80 9.45 -42.73
N LEU A 118 -12.39 8.76 -41.76
CA LEU A 118 -13.48 7.80 -42.04
C LEU A 118 -14.72 8.47 -42.61
N LYS A 119 -15.11 9.65 -42.10
CA LYS A 119 -16.25 10.40 -42.65
C LYS A 119 -16.03 10.76 -44.12
N ALA A 120 -14.81 11.20 -44.45
CA ALA A 120 -14.46 11.61 -45.80
C ALA A 120 -14.49 10.45 -46.82
N THR A 121 -14.18 9.22 -46.39
CA THR A 121 -14.08 8.06 -47.29
C THR A 121 -15.32 7.18 -47.33
N GLN A 122 -16.06 7.05 -46.22
CA GLN A 122 -17.13 6.04 -46.08
C GLN A 122 -18.55 6.63 -45.97
N GLY A 123 -18.72 7.96 -45.97
CA GLY A 123 -20.04 8.60 -45.88
C GLY A 123 -20.83 8.25 -44.60
N MET A 124 -20.14 7.79 -43.55
CA MET A 124 -20.75 7.37 -42.29
C MET A 124 -21.44 8.53 -41.58
N VAL A 125 -22.69 8.29 -41.15
CA VAL A 125 -23.45 9.20 -40.27
C VAL A 125 -22.73 9.31 -38.93
N GLU A 126 -22.67 10.52 -38.35
CA GLU A 126 -22.13 10.77 -37.02
C GLU A 126 -22.83 9.90 -35.96
N THR A 127 -22.22 8.77 -35.64
CA THR A 127 -22.53 8.03 -34.42
C THR A 127 -21.59 8.54 -33.33
N ASN A 128 -22.14 9.03 -32.21
CA ASN A 128 -21.39 9.39 -31.00
C ASN A 128 -20.87 8.13 -30.28
N LEU A 129 -20.09 7.32 -30.99
CA LEU A 129 -19.42 6.16 -30.43
C LEU A 129 -18.20 6.62 -29.62
N THR A 130 -17.99 5.97 -28.49
CA THR A 130 -16.83 6.21 -27.64
C THR A 130 -15.61 5.48 -28.20
N LEU A 131 -14.42 5.87 -27.75
CA LEU A 131 -13.18 5.15 -28.03
C LEU A 131 -13.30 3.67 -27.65
N PHE A 132 -13.96 3.37 -26.53
CA PHE A 132 -14.25 2.00 -26.11
C PHE A 132 -15.03 1.23 -27.18
N ASN A 133 -16.09 1.80 -27.75
CA ASN A 133 -16.90 1.13 -28.77
C ASN A 133 -16.07 0.82 -30.02
N HIS A 134 -15.19 1.74 -30.43
CA HIS A 134 -14.26 1.51 -31.54
C HIS A 134 -13.26 0.41 -31.24
N ILE A 135 -12.59 0.46 -30.08
CA ILE A 135 -11.61 -0.57 -29.68
C ILE A 135 -12.28 -1.94 -29.57
N GLN A 136 -13.47 -2.02 -28.95
CA GLN A 136 -14.22 -3.27 -28.82
C GLN A 136 -14.57 -3.85 -30.18
N THR A 137 -15.18 -3.06 -31.07
CA THR A 137 -15.69 -3.54 -32.36
C THR A 137 -14.54 -4.06 -33.23
N PHE A 138 -13.50 -3.23 -33.40
CA PHE A 138 -12.37 -3.59 -34.26
C PHE A 138 -11.45 -4.62 -33.60
N GLY A 139 -11.27 -4.56 -32.28
CA GLY A 139 -10.50 -5.54 -31.52
C GLY A 139 -11.11 -6.93 -31.57
N THR A 140 -12.43 -7.05 -31.41
CA THR A 140 -13.14 -8.33 -31.54
C THR A 140 -13.04 -8.86 -32.97
N ALA A 141 -13.18 -7.99 -33.98
CA ALA A 141 -13.01 -8.38 -35.38
C ALA A 141 -11.58 -8.86 -35.66
N ALA A 142 -10.56 -8.19 -35.09
CA ALA A 142 -9.17 -8.58 -35.23
C ALA A 142 -8.87 -9.95 -34.56
N LEU A 143 -9.48 -10.25 -33.40
CA LEU A 143 -9.33 -11.54 -32.73
C LEU A 143 -9.94 -12.70 -33.53
N LYS A 144 -11.11 -12.49 -34.15
CA LYS A 144 -11.84 -13.51 -34.90
C LYS A 144 -11.26 -13.77 -36.30
N ARG A 145 -10.33 -12.93 -36.75
CA ARG A 145 -9.73 -13.05 -38.07
C ARG A 145 -8.85 -14.30 -38.12
N SER A 146 -9.33 -15.33 -38.81
CA SER A 146 -8.45 -16.42 -39.26
C SER A 146 -7.44 -15.82 -40.25
N GLU A 147 -6.19 -16.28 -40.23
CA GLU A 147 -5.08 -15.81 -41.08
C GLU A 147 -5.37 -15.75 -42.61
N LYS A 148 -6.56 -16.16 -43.08
CA LYS A 148 -6.86 -16.43 -44.50
C LYS A 148 -7.88 -15.53 -45.20
N GLU A 149 -8.53 -14.57 -44.53
CA GLU A 149 -9.40 -13.60 -45.24
C GLU A 149 -8.86 -12.18 -45.11
N SER A 150 -8.29 -11.69 -46.21
CA SER A 150 -8.02 -10.28 -46.45
C SER A 150 -9.27 -9.61 -46.98
N ASP A 151 -10.18 -9.25 -46.07
CA ASP A 151 -11.23 -8.30 -46.41
C ASP A 151 -10.58 -6.92 -46.60
N GLU A 152 -10.30 -6.57 -47.85
CA GLU A 152 -9.68 -5.29 -48.26
C GLU A 152 -10.46 -4.11 -47.67
N TYR A 153 -11.78 -4.22 -47.60
CA TYR A 153 -12.67 -3.26 -46.97
C TYR A 153 -12.37 -3.05 -45.48
N PHE A 154 -12.16 -4.13 -44.72
CA PHE A 154 -11.77 -4.01 -43.31
C PHE A 154 -10.41 -3.34 -43.16
N GLY A 155 -9.45 -3.67 -44.02
CA GLY A 155 -8.11 -3.07 -43.99
C GLY A 155 -8.14 -1.56 -44.21
N GLU A 156 -8.92 -1.12 -45.19
CA GLU A 156 -9.11 0.31 -45.50
C GLU A 156 -9.79 1.05 -44.35
N VAL A 157 -10.94 0.54 -43.86
CA VAL A 157 -11.67 1.14 -42.72
C VAL A 157 -10.80 1.17 -41.47
N PHE A 158 -10.10 0.09 -41.14
CA PHE A 158 -9.19 0.02 -40.00
C PHE A 158 -8.07 1.06 -40.11
N THR A 159 -7.49 1.24 -41.29
CA THR A 159 -6.39 2.19 -41.53
C THR A 159 -6.87 3.62 -41.29
N HIS A 160 -8.03 4.00 -41.84
CA HIS A 160 -8.60 5.33 -41.62
C HIS A 160 -9.02 5.55 -40.17
N LEU A 161 -9.59 4.53 -39.51
CA LEU A 161 -9.94 4.60 -38.10
C LEU A 161 -8.71 4.86 -37.23
N MET A 162 -7.69 4.02 -37.36
CA MET A 162 -6.47 4.14 -36.56
C MET A 162 -5.74 5.45 -36.81
N ALA A 163 -5.85 6.01 -38.02
CA ALA A 163 -5.33 7.33 -38.30
C ALA A 163 -6.06 8.46 -37.55
N ASP A 164 -7.36 8.30 -37.27
CA ASP A 164 -8.16 9.28 -36.50
C ASP A 164 -8.02 9.06 -34.98
N ILE A 165 -8.03 7.81 -34.50
CA ILE A 165 -8.02 7.50 -33.06
C ILE A 165 -6.62 7.19 -32.50
N GLY A 166 -5.61 7.04 -33.35
CA GLY A 166 -4.26 6.64 -32.98
C GLY A 166 -3.63 7.45 -31.84
N PRO A 167 -3.76 8.79 -31.81
CA PRO A 167 -3.28 9.58 -30.68
C PRO A 167 -3.92 9.17 -29.34
N LEU A 168 -5.24 8.99 -29.31
CA LEU A 168 -5.97 8.56 -28.10
C LEU A 168 -5.58 7.14 -27.68
N VAL A 169 -5.45 6.23 -28.64
CA VAL A 169 -5.01 4.85 -28.39
C VAL A 169 -3.58 4.82 -27.84
N THR A 170 -2.70 5.68 -28.35
CA THR A 170 -1.33 5.81 -27.85
C THR A 170 -1.32 6.32 -26.40
N THR A 171 -2.10 7.36 -26.10
CA THR A 171 -2.26 7.87 -24.73
C THR A 171 -2.83 6.81 -23.80
N LEU A 172 -3.86 6.07 -24.23
CA LEU A 172 -4.42 4.96 -23.47
C LEU A 172 -3.37 3.87 -23.18
N GLY A 173 -2.55 3.52 -24.16
CA GLY A 173 -1.43 2.58 -23.97
C GLY A 173 -0.39 3.06 -22.96
N LEU A 174 -0.12 4.37 -22.89
CA LEU A 174 0.76 4.96 -21.89
C LEU A 174 0.14 4.87 -20.48
N GLU A 175 -1.15 5.20 -20.33
CA GLU A 175 -1.86 5.10 -19.06
C GLU A 175 -1.95 3.64 -18.57
N LEU A 176 -2.16 2.68 -19.47
CA LEU A 176 -2.13 1.24 -19.13
C LEU A 176 -0.73 0.80 -18.67
N ASN A 177 0.35 1.34 -19.25
CA ASN A 177 1.70 1.09 -18.75
C ASN A 177 1.95 1.73 -17.38
N ALA A 178 1.44 2.94 -17.15
CA ALA A 178 1.50 3.60 -15.84
C ALA A 178 0.73 2.81 -14.78
N LEU A 179 -0.43 2.26 -15.13
CA LEU A 179 -1.22 1.37 -14.26
C LEU A 179 -0.45 0.07 -13.98
N ALA A 180 0.16 -0.53 -15.00
CA ALA A 180 0.98 -1.73 -14.83
C ALA A 180 2.13 -1.48 -13.84
N TRP A 181 2.81 -0.33 -13.99
CA TRP A 181 3.88 0.07 -13.09
C TRP A 181 3.41 0.28 -11.65
N THR A 182 2.26 0.93 -11.45
CA THR A 182 1.71 1.16 -10.10
C THR A 182 1.24 -0.13 -9.44
N ILE A 183 0.62 -1.05 -10.19
CA ILE A 183 0.25 -2.39 -9.71
C ILE A 183 1.48 -3.15 -9.23
N GLU A 184 2.54 -3.22 -10.03
CA GLU A 184 3.79 -3.92 -9.66
C GLU A 184 4.41 -3.31 -8.40
N ARG A 185 4.36 -1.98 -8.28
CA ARG A 185 4.90 -1.29 -7.09
C ARG A 185 4.04 -1.52 -5.85
N TYR A 186 2.73 -1.51 -5.98
CA TYR A 186 1.79 -1.78 -4.89
C TYR A 186 1.94 -3.21 -4.37
N GLU A 187 2.06 -4.18 -5.28
CA GLU A 187 2.34 -5.59 -4.96
C GLU A 187 3.67 -5.75 -4.23
N ALA A 188 4.74 -5.09 -4.70
CA ALA A 188 6.06 -5.14 -4.07
C ALA A 188 6.11 -4.52 -2.67
N GLU A 189 5.22 -3.58 -2.36
CA GLU A 189 5.08 -2.98 -1.02
C GLU A 189 4.12 -3.78 -0.10
N GLY A 190 3.63 -4.94 -0.55
CA GLY A 190 2.75 -5.81 0.25
C GLY A 190 1.28 -5.38 0.24
N GLY A 191 0.85 -4.71 -0.83
CA GLY A 191 -0.55 -4.34 -1.04
C GLY A 191 -1.50 -5.54 -1.16
N GLY A 192 -2.79 -5.31 -0.90
CA GLY A 192 -3.80 -6.37 -0.87
C GLY A 192 -4.06 -7.02 -2.23
N SER A 193 -4.20 -8.35 -2.25
CA SER A 193 -4.44 -9.15 -3.47
C SER A 193 -5.75 -8.78 -4.18
N ASP A 194 -6.83 -8.57 -3.43
CA ASP A 194 -8.17 -8.34 -3.99
C ASP A 194 -8.20 -7.10 -4.90
N LEU A 195 -7.51 -6.04 -4.49
CA LEU A 195 -7.41 -4.81 -5.26
C LEU A 195 -6.63 -5.03 -6.56
N LEU A 196 -5.54 -5.79 -6.49
CA LEU A 196 -4.73 -6.13 -7.66
C LEU A 196 -5.51 -6.96 -8.67
N GLU A 197 -6.24 -7.96 -8.18
CA GLU A 197 -7.12 -8.81 -9.01
C GLU A 197 -8.19 -7.98 -9.69
N PHE A 198 -8.84 -7.07 -8.98
CA PHE A 198 -9.86 -6.17 -9.55
C PHE A 198 -9.31 -5.35 -10.72
N TYR A 199 -8.17 -4.66 -10.54
CA TYR A 199 -7.61 -3.82 -11.62
C TYR A 199 -7.12 -4.64 -12.81
N ARG A 200 -6.56 -5.83 -12.57
CA ARG A 200 -6.17 -6.76 -13.65
C ARG A 200 -7.40 -7.20 -14.44
N PHE A 201 -8.41 -7.73 -13.76
CA PHE A 201 -9.65 -8.19 -14.37
C PHE A 201 -10.35 -7.08 -15.18
N ARG A 202 -10.48 -5.89 -14.59
CA ARG A 202 -11.23 -4.79 -15.22
C ARG A 202 -10.63 -4.32 -16.54
N ASN A 203 -9.30 -4.31 -16.67
CA ASN A 203 -8.62 -3.76 -17.85
C ASN A 203 -8.27 -4.83 -18.90
N ILE A 204 -8.45 -6.11 -18.58
CA ILE A 204 -7.95 -7.21 -19.42
C ILE A 204 -8.54 -7.19 -20.83
N ALA A 205 -9.85 -6.96 -20.97
CA ALA A 205 -10.54 -6.96 -22.26
C ALA A 205 -9.98 -5.88 -23.20
N VAL A 206 -9.84 -4.65 -22.69
CA VAL A 206 -9.28 -3.51 -23.45
C VAL A 206 -7.83 -3.80 -23.86
N ILE A 207 -7.02 -4.36 -22.97
CA ILE A 207 -5.63 -4.73 -23.28
C ILE A 207 -5.59 -5.80 -24.38
N VAL A 208 -6.41 -6.85 -24.28
CA VAL A 208 -6.49 -7.92 -25.29
C VAL A 208 -6.87 -7.35 -26.66
N TRP A 209 -7.91 -6.51 -26.72
CA TRP A 209 -8.32 -5.85 -27.97
C TRP A 209 -7.22 -4.96 -28.55
N LEU A 210 -6.57 -4.13 -27.73
CA LEU A 210 -5.47 -3.29 -28.18
C LEU A 210 -4.28 -4.09 -28.71
N LYS A 211 -3.98 -5.26 -28.11
CA LYS A 211 -2.96 -6.18 -28.64
C LYS A 211 -3.38 -6.79 -29.97
N ALA A 212 -4.63 -7.21 -30.11
CA ALA A 212 -5.16 -7.73 -31.37
C ALA A 212 -5.08 -6.70 -32.51
N LEU A 213 -5.24 -5.41 -32.17
CA LEU A 213 -5.08 -4.29 -33.10
C LEU A 213 -3.62 -3.88 -33.36
N GLY A 214 -2.65 -4.55 -32.73
CA GLY A 214 -1.22 -4.23 -32.84
C GLY A 214 -0.84 -2.90 -32.18
N GLN A 215 -1.68 -2.35 -31.30
CA GLN A 215 -1.52 -1.02 -30.70
C GLN A 215 -0.79 -1.04 -29.35
N LEU A 216 -0.51 -2.23 -28.80
CA LEU A 216 0.33 -2.42 -27.62
C LEU A 216 1.60 -3.18 -27.99
N LYS A 217 2.75 -2.65 -27.58
CA LYS A 217 4.04 -3.32 -27.80
C LYS A 217 4.11 -4.62 -27.01
N SER A 218 4.48 -5.71 -27.69
CA SER A 218 4.83 -6.97 -27.07
C SER A 218 6.00 -6.81 -26.08
N HIS A 219 5.99 -7.57 -25.00
CA HIS A 219 6.97 -7.52 -23.91
C HIS A 219 6.98 -6.20 -23.12
N SER A 220 5.89 -5.45 -23.16
CA SER A 220 5.69 -4.29 -22.30
C SER A 220 5.43 -4.71 -20.84
N LYS A 221 5.53 -3.76 -19.91
CA LYS A 221 5.18 -4.00 -18.50
C LYS A 221 3.71 -4.46 -18.35
N VAL A 222 2.85 -4.02 -19.27
CA VAL A 222 1.46 -4.48 -19.40
C VAL A 222 1.39 -6.00 -19.59
N ASP A 223 2.24 -6.60 -20.43
CA ASP A 223 2.22 -8.05 -20.64
C ASP A 223 2.59 -8.83 -19.38
N LYS A 224 3.61 -8.37 -18.66
CA LYS A 224 4.07 -9.00 -17.42
C LYS A 224 2.99 -8.96 -16.33
N VAL A 225 2.33 -7.80 -16.20
CA VAL A 225 1.37 -7.53 -15.12
C VAL A 225 0.00 -8.13 -15.44
N PHE A 226 -0.54 -7.89 -16.64
CA PHE A 226 -1.90 -8.28 -16.97
C PHE A 226 -2.02 -9.68 -17.59
N GLN A 227 -0.92 -10.23 -18.15
CA GLN A 227 -0.89 -11.55 -18.78
C GLN A 227 -2.03 -11.77 -19.80
N PRO A 228 -2.25 -10.83 -20.76
CA PRO A 228 -3.42 -10.84 -21.64
C PRO A 228 -3.56 -12.07 -22.53
N GLU A 229 -2.45 -12.77 -22.81
CA GLU A 229 -2.43 -13.99 -23.62
C GLU A 229 -3.31 -15.11 -23.05
N GLN A 230 -3.50 -15.16 -21.73
CA GLN A 230 -4.35 -16.17 -21.08
C GLN A 230 -5.85 -15.96 -21.32
N TYR A 231 -6.24 -14.79 -21.81
CA TYR A 231 -7.65 -14.36 -21.93
C TYR A 231 -8.08 -14.13 -23.38
N LYS A 232 -7.24 -14.46 -24.36
CA LYS A 232 -7.56 -14.26 -25.79
C LYS A 232 -8.84 -14.97 -26.22
N ASP A 233 -9.10 -16.16 -25.70
CA ASP A 233 -10.29 -16.96 -26.03
C ASP A 233 -11.53 -16.57 -25.20
N SER A 234 -11.41 -15.57 -24.31
CA SER A 234 -12.51 -15.11 -23.45
C SER A 234 -13.34 -13.98 -24.07
N PHE A 235 -12.93 -13.42 -25.22
CA PHE A 235 -13.50 -12.22 -25.86
C PHE A 235 -13.71 -12.43 -27.37
#